data_AF-A0A2J4YIZ3-F1
#
_entry.id   AF-A0A2J4YIZ3-F1
#
_cell.length_a   1.000
_cell.length_b   1.000
_cell.length_c   1.000
_cell.angle_alpha   90.00
_cell.angle_beta   90.00
_cell.angle_gamma   90.00
#
_symmetry.space_group_name_H-M   'P 1'
#
loop_
_entity.id
_entity.type
_entity.pdbx_description
1 polymer ?
#
loop_
_entity_poly.entity_id
_entity_poly.type
_entity_poly.pdbx_seq_one_letter_code
_entity_poly.pdbx_strand_id
1 'polypeptide(L)'
;RRAKEKELYERPLKEFINKKIRESGLSEMDFKRTISSSCDYLFSVSTKAKYFAEKPELFEKYRDERLIRFSIKRPDGKVGKVEIYTENGELIFEQYKTLKLV
;
A
#
# COMPACT_ATOMS: atom_id res chain seq x y z
N ARG A 1 26.72 -8.71 -5.21
CA ARG A 1 26.18 -8.62 -3.82
C ARG A 1 24.98 -7.66 -3.77
N ARG A 2 25.14 -6.37 -4.12
CA ARG A 2 24.05 -5.36 -4.18
C ARG A 2 22.80 -5.75 -4.99
N ALA A 3 22.97 -6.43 -6.13
CA ALA A 3 21.82 -6.85 -6.95
C ALA A 3 20.91 -7.88 -6.26
N LYS A 4 21.51 -8.85 -5.55
CA LYS A 4 20.79 -9.88 -4.78
C LYS A 4 20.05 -9.27 -3.59
N GLU A 5 20.68 -8.31 -2.90
CA GLU A 5 20.06 -7.57 -1.79
C GLU A 5 18.88 -6.72 -2.27
N LYS A 6 19.03 -6.03 -3.41
CA LYS A 6 17.94 -5.26 -4.04
C LYS A 6 16.79 -6.16 -4.47
N GLU A 7 17.09 -7.33 -5.03
CA GLU A 7 16.07 -8.30 -5.43
C GLU A 7 15.29 -8.84 -4.23
N LEU A 8 15.97 -9.26 -3.17
CA LEU A 8 15.33 -9.68 -1.91
C LEU A 8 14.48 -8.56 -1.31
N TYR A 9 14.93 -7.32 -1.46
CA TYR A 9 14.20 -6.15 -1.00
C TYR A 9 12.92 -5.88 -1.80
N GLU A 10 12.98 -5.96 -3.13
CA GLU A 10 11.85 -5.67 -4.02
C GLU A 10 10.86 -6.81 -4.16
N ARG A 11 11.30 -8.06 -3.91
CA ARG A 11 10.52 -9.27 -4.14
C ARG A 11 9.15 -9.27 -3.42
N PRO A 12 9.04 -8.94 -2.12
CA PRO A 12 7.74 -8.93 -1.43
C PRO A 12 6.74 -7.97 -2.07
N LEU A 13 7.18 -6.75 -2.42
CA LEU A 13 6.34 -5.78 -3.10
C LEU A 13 5.89 -6.26 -4.49
N LYS A 14 6.79 -6.89 -5.26
CA LYS A 14 6.43 -7.47 -6.58
C LYS A 14 5.41 -8.60 -6.43
N GLU A 15 5.61 -9.50 -5.47
CA GLU A 15 4.68 -10.60 -5.17
C GLU A 15 3.30 -10.05 -4.76
N PHE A 16 3.28 -9.03 -3.90
CA PHE A 16 2.05 -8.35 -3.49
C PHE A 16 1.30 -7.73 -4.67
N ILE A 17 1.99 -6.95 -5.52
CA ILE A 17 1.37 -6.32 -6.70
C ILE A 17 0.81 -7.38 -7.65
N ASN A 18 1.59 -8.42 -7.93
CA ASN A 18 1.16 -9.51 -8.81
C ASN A 18 -0.07 -10.26 -8.25
N LYS A 19 -0.13 -10.47 -6.93
CA LYS A 19 -1.29 -11.06 -6.26
C LYS A 19 -2.53 -10.16 -6.45
N LYS A 20 -2.42 -8.85 -6.22
CA LYS A 20 -3.54 -7.90 -6.41
C LYS A 20 -4.03 -7.83 -7.86
N ILE A 21 -3.13 -7.88 -8.83
CA ILE A 21 -3.49 -7.94 -10.26
C ILE A 21 -4.28 -9.22 -10.54
N ARG A 22 -3.79 -10.39 -10.10
CA ARG A 22 -4.50 -11.66 -10.29
C ARG A 22 -5.88 -11.68 -9.63
N GLU A 23 -5.98 -11.20 -8.39
CA GLU A 23 -7.24 -11.09 -7.65
C GLU A 23 -8.25 -10.17 -8.35
N SER A 24 -7.79 -9.15 -9.06
CA SER A 24 -8.67 -8.23 -9.81
C SER A 24 -9.23 -8.81 -11.11
N GLY A 25 -8.61 -9.86 -11.66
CA GLY A 25 -8.94 -10.40 -12.99
C GLY A 25 -8.58 -9.46 -14.16
N LEU A 26 -7.93 -8.33 -13.90
CA LEU A 26 -7.54 -7.35 -14.92
C LEU A 26 -6.14 -7.63 -15.47
N SER A 27 -5.87 -7.09 -16.66
CA SER A 27 -4.50 -6.92 -17.12
C SER A 27 -3.73 -5.97 -16.19
N GLU A 28 -2.41 -6.07 -16.13
CA GLU A 28 -1.60 -5.13 -15.34
C GLU A 28 -1.85 -3.67 -15.76
N MET A 29 -2.03 -3.42 -17.06
CA MET A 29 -2.31 -2.09 -17.60
C MET A 29 -3.66 -1.57 -17.10
N ASP A 30 -4.71 -2.38 -17.20
CA ASP A 30 -6.05 -1.99 -16.74
C ASP A 30 -6.11 -1.83 -15.23
N PHE A 31 -5.42 -2.70 -14.48
CA PHE A 31 -5.29 -2.60 -13.04
C PHE A 31 -4.66 -1.26 -12.63
N LYS A 32 -3.53 -0.87 -13.24
CA LYS A 32 -2.90 0.44 -12.99
C LYS A 32 -3.76 1.60 -13.47
N ARG A 33 -4.53 1.43 -14.54
CA ARG A 33 -5.42 2.49 -15.04
C ARG A 33 -6.58 2.74 -14.07
N THR A 34 -7.22 1.67 -13.60
CA THR A 34 -8.55 1.72 -12.96
C THR A 34 -8.52 1.56 -11.44
N ILE A 35 -7.63 0.73 -10.90
CA ILE A 35 -7.60 0.38 -9.47
C ILE A 35 -6.41 1.02 -8.78
N SER A 36 -5.19 0.72 -9.22
CA SER A 36 -3.99 1.14 -8.51
C SER A 36 -3.61 2.58 -8.85
N SER A 37 -3.54 3.44 -7.84
CA SER A 37 -2.89 4.75 -7.97
C SER A 37 -1.40 4.66 -7.67
N SER A 38 -1.02 3.95 -6.61
CA SER A 38 0.37 3.67 -6.27
C SER A 38 0.42 2.47 -5.33
N CYS A 39 1.50 1.70 -5.39
CA CYS A 39 1.74 0.58 -4.50
C CYS A 39 3.23 0.53 -4.19
N ASP A 40 3.61 1.00 -3.01
CA ASP A 40 5.00 1.15 -2.60
C ASP A 40 5.12 0.92 -1.10
N TYR A 41 6.34 0.69 -0.63
CA TYR A 41 6.59 0.60 0.79
C TYR A 41 6.40 1.95 1.52
N LEU A 42 5.98 1.87 2.78
CA LEU A 42 5.80 2.97 3.70
C LEU A 42 6.99 3.05 4.67
N PHE A 43 8.06 3.71 4.24
CA PHE A 43 9.33 3.73 4.98
C PHE A 43 9.40 4.75 6.12
N SER A 44 8.76 5.90 5.93
CA SER A 44 8.93 7.01 6.86
C SER A 44 8.10 6.82 8.12
N VAL A 45 8.77 6.85 9.28
CA VAL A 45 8.13 6.89 10.61
C VAL A 45 7.13 8.04 10.70
N SER A 46 7.46 9.21 10.14
CA SER A 46 6.54 10.36 10.17
C SER A 46 5.29 10.14 9.32
N THR A 47 5.40 9.40 8.22
CA THR A 47 4.23 9.05 7.39
C THR A 47 3.40 7.96 8.06
N LYS A 48 4.02 6.97 8.71
CA LYS A 48 3.30 5.99 9.53
C LYS A 48 2.53 6.65 10.67
N ALA A 49 3.14 7.58 11.38
CA ALA A 49 2.49 8.35 12.44
C ALA A 49 1.23 9.08 11.95
N LYS A 50 1.26 9.61 10.72
CA LYS A 50 0.08 10.26 10.10
C LYS A 50 -1.04 9.26 9.80
N TYR A 51 -0.72 8.08 9.26
CA TYR A 51 -1.73 7.05 8.99
C TYR A 51 -2.32 6.46 10.27
N PHE A 52 -1.49 6.27 11.29
CA PHE A 52 -1.87 5.65 12.55
C PHE A 52 -2.18 6.66 13.66
N ALA A 53 -2.45 7.93 13.32
CA ALA A 53 -2.67 9.00 14.30
C ALA A 53 -3.83 8.67 15.28
N GLU A 54 -4.84 7.94 14.80
CA GLU A 54 -5.99 7.49 15.57
C GLU A 54 -5.86 6.05 16.11
N LYS A 55 -4.72 5.39 15.85
CA LYS A 55 -4.44 4.00 16.23
C LYS A 55 -2.99 3.86 16.76
N PRO A 56 -2.69 4.44 17.94
CA PRO A 56 -1.33 4.45 18.49
C PRO A 56 -0.75 3.05 18.68
N GLU A 57 -1.58 2.04 18.96
CA GLU A 57 -1.18 0.65 19.09
C GLU A 57 -0.59 0.07 17.79
N LEU A 58 -1.12 0.49 16.62
CA LEU A 58 -0.55 0.10 15.32
C LEU A 58 0.76 0.84 15.06
N PHE A 59 0.85 2.10 15.47
CA PHE A 59 2.09 2.86 15.34
C PHE A 59 3.22 2.23 16.15
N GLU A 60 2.98 1.92 17.42
CA GLU A 60 3.95 1.28 18.30
C GLU A 60 4.40 -0.08 17.76
N LYS A 61 3.45 -0.92 17.33
CA LYS A 61 3.72 -2.26 16.83
C LYS A 61 4.50 -2.26 15.51
N TYR A 62 4.20 -1.35 14.60
CA TYR A 62 4.74 -1.37 13.23
C TYR A 62 5.69 -0.20 12.91
N ARG A 63 6.17 0.51 13.93
CA ARG A 63 7.02 1.71 13.79
C ARG A 63 8.23 1.47 12.90
N ASP A 64 8.93 0.37 13.16
CA ASP A 64 10.20 0.03 12.49
C ASP A 64 10.03 -1.05 11.42
N GLU A 65 8.82 -1.59 11.28
CA GLU A 65 8.49 -2.64 10.32
C GLU A 65 8.39 -2.13 8.88
N ARG A 66 8.76 -2.95 7.90
CA ARG A 66 8.53 -2.59 6.50
C ARG A 66 7.06 -2.89 6.16
N LEU A 67 6.34 -1.87 5.69
CA LEU A 67 4.93 -1.96 5.37
C LEU A 67 4.69 -1.62 3.91
N ILE A 68 3.70 -2.23 3.27
CA ILE A 68 3.29 -1.93 1.90
C ILE A 68 2.05 -1.03 1.95
N ARG A 69 2.12 0.13 1.29
CA ARG A 69 0.99 1.04 1.12
C ARG A 69 0.41 0.84 -0.27
N PHE A 70 -0.87 0.49 -0.33
CA PHE A 70 -1.64 0.37 -1.55
C PHE A 70 -2.69 1.49 -1.64
N SER A 71 -2.53 2.40 -2.59
CA SER A 71 -3.45 3.49 -2.84
C SER A 71 -4.40 3.12 -3.97
N ILE A 72 -5.69 3.12 -3.68
CA ILE A 72 -6.75 2.65 -4.57
C ILE A 72 -7.54 3.84 -5.10
N LYS A 73 -7.75 3.86 -6.42
CA LYS A 73 -8.51 4.86 -7.14
C LYS A 73 -10.01 4.64 -6.97
N ARG A 74 -10.75 5.73 -7.13
CA ARG A 74 -12.18 5.75 -7.37
C ARG A 74 -12.44 5.82 -8.88
N PRO A 75 -13.71 5.71 -9.32
CA PRO A 75 -14.08 5.91 -10.72
C PRO A 75 -13.63 7.24 -11.32
N ASP A 76 -13.47 8.30 -10.51
CA ASP A 76 -12.97 9.62 -10.95
C ASP A 76 -11.44 9.69 -11.10
N GLY A 77 -10.74 8.56 -10.93
CA GLY A 77 -9.29 8.45 -11.01
C GLY A 77 -8.52 8.98 -9.80
N LYS A 78 -9.18 9.61 -8.81
CA LYS A 78 -8.55 10.09 -7.58
C LYS A 78 -8.42 8.97 -6.56
N VAL A 79 -7.45 9.08 -5.65
CA VAL A 79 -7.29 8.13 -4.53
C VAL A 79 -8.50 8.23 -3.59
N GLY A 80 -9.24 7.14 -3.45
CA GLY A 80 -10.39 7.03 -2.54
C GLY A 80 -10.15 6.18 -1.32
N LYS A 81 -9.20 5.25 -1.39
CA LYS A 81 -8.85 4.37 -0.28
C LYS A 81 -7.34 4.19 -0.24
N VAL A 82 -6.79 4.11 0.96
CA VAL A 82 -5.44 3.65 1.20
C VAL A 82 -5.53 2.44 2.11
N GLU A 83 -4.85 1.38 1.73
CA GLU A 83 -4.66 0.17 2.53
C GLU A 83 -3.18 0.04 2.87
N ILE A 84 -2.89 -0.43 4.09
CA ILE A 84 -1.54 -0.70 4.56
C ILE A 84 -1.46 -2.17 4.96
N TYR A 85 -0.45 -2.83 4.43
CA TYR A 85 -0.20 -4.25 4.61
C TYR A 85 1.17 -4.51 5.23
N THR A 86 1.31 -5.65 5.90
CA THR A 86 2.63 -6.22 6.17
C THR A 86 3.29 -6.70 4.88
N GLU A 87 4.58 -7.02 4.94
CA GLU A 87 5.31 -7.59 3.80
C GLU A 87 4.77 -8.93 3.32
N ASN A 88 4.15 -9.67 4.24
CA ASN A 88 3.51 -10.96 3.96
C ASN A 88 2.12 -10.78 3.31
N GLY A 89 1.67 -9.54 3.11
CA GLY A 89 0.39 -9.21 2.49
C GLY A 89 -0.80 -9.28 3.45
N GLU A 90 -0.58 -9.21 4.76
CA GLU A 90 -1.67 -9.10 5.74
C GLU A 90 -2.15 -7.66 5.85
N LEU A 91 -3.45 -7.43 5.71
CA LEU A 91 -4.03 -6.09 5.87
C LEU A 91 -4.03 -5.70 7.35
N ILE A 92 -3.42 -4.54 7.67
CA ILE A 92 -3.34 -4.05 9.06
C ILE A 92 -4.07 -2.73 9.27
N PHE A 93 -4.32 -1.97 8.20
CA PHE A 93 -4.99 -0.70 8.28
C PHE A 93 -5.61 -0.31 6.94
N GLU A 94 -6.76 0.34 7.00
CA GLU A 94 -7.37 0.98 5.86
C GLU A 94 -7.93 2.36 6.24
N GLN A 95 -7.90 3.28 5.28
CA GLN A 95 -8.46 4.61 5.41
C GLN A 95 -9.13 5.02 4.11
N TYR A 96 -10.39 5.45 4.22
CA TYR A 96 -11.13 6.06 3.13
C TYR A 96 -10.85 7.56 3.11
N LYS A 97 -10.57 8.11 1.92
CA LYS A 97 -10.50 9.56 1.73
C LYS A 97 -11.91 10.09 1.54
N THR A 98 -12.40 10.81 2.54
CA THR A 98 -13.66 11.54 2.46
C THR A 98 -13.58 12.57 1.33
N LEU A 99 -14.62 12.61 0.50
CA LEU A 99 -14.85 13.75 -0.39
C LEU A 99 -15.08 14.97 0.50
N LYS A 100 -14.16 15.93 0.46
CA LYS A 100 -14.56 17.30 0.79
C LYS A 100 -15.47 17.73 -0.35
N LEU A 101 -16.78 17.60 -0.15
CA LEU A 101 -17.76 18.35 -0.93
C LEU A 101 -17.48 19.82 -0.60
N VAL A 102 -16.87 20.53 -1.55
CA VAL A 102 -16.70 21.99 -1.50
C VAL A 102 -17.95 22.61 -2.11
#